data_AF-A0A833WXR7-F1
#
_entry.id   AF-A0A833WXR7-F1
#
_cell.length_a   1.000
_cell.length_b   1.000
_cell.length_c   1.000
_cell.angle_alpha   90.00
_cell.angle_beta   90.00
_cell.angle_gamma   90.00
#
_symmetry.space_group_name_H-M   'P 1'
#
loop_
_entity.id
_entity.type
_entity.pdbx_description
1 polymer ?
#
loop_
_entity_poly.entity_id
_entity_poly.type
_entity_poly.pdbx_seq_one_letter_code
_entity_poly.pdbx_strand_id
1 'polypeptide(L)'
;MALVQRFGKPDIFLTMTSNPSWKEILDELGSQEEAQNRPDLIARIFRAKLEELKDELFKREIFGKVSAYVYVIEHQKRGLPHAHFLIILQRDWKIYAPESFDEIVSAEIPDRERNLHLHKTVKRHMMHGPCGVLNPNNVCMKANDSCKNHFPKGFVPNTTVGIDCFPQYKRCDNGMTVKVRG
;
A
#
# COMPACT_ATOMS: atom_id res chain seq x y z
N MET A 1 -2.25 24.04 -7.47
CA MET A 1 -0.98 23.36 -7.11
C MET A 1 0.01 23.55 -8.25
N ALA A 2 1.06 24.36 -8.06
CA ALA A 2 1.95 24.83 -9.15
C ALA A 2 2.67 23.70 -9.91
N LEU A 3 3.03 22.61 -9.22
CA LEU A 3 3.63 21.43 -9.85
C LEU A 3 2.69 20.77 -10.86
N VAL A 4 1.41 20.63 -10.54
CA VAL A 4 0.44 19.99 -11.44
C VAL A 4 0.22 20.84 -12.70
N GLN A 5 0.23 22.16 -12.57
CA GLN A 5 0.13 23.07 -13.71
C GLN A 5 1.36 22.97 -14.64
N ARG A 6 2.56 22.76 -14.08
CA ARG A 6 3.81 22.71 -14.85
C ARG A 6 4.14 21.32 -15.42
N PHE A 7 3.89 20.27 -14.65
CA PHE A 7 4.34 18.90 -14.96
C PHE A 7 3.17 17.94 -15.26
N GLY A 8 1.93 18.40 -15.13
CA GLY A 8 0.73 17.60 -15.31
C GLY A 8 0.31 16.85 -14.04
N LYS A 9 -0.73 16.03 -14.19
CA LYS A 9 -1.30 15.22 -13.10
C LYS A 9 -0.31 14.15 -12.61
N PRO A 10 -0.31 13.83 -11.29
CA PRO A 10 0.45 12.71 -10.74
C PRO A 10 0.07 11.38 -11.38
N ASP A 11 1.06 10.52 -11.57
CA ASP A 11 0.88 9.17 -12.13
C ASP A 11 0.79 8.13 -11.01
N ILE A 12 1.54 8.34 -9.92
CA ILE A 12 1.57 7.41 -8.78
C ILE A 12 1.23 8.18 -7.51
N PHE A 13 0.25 7.64 -6.77
CA PHE A 13 0.00 7.99 -5.38
C PHE A 13 0.50 6.86 -4.49
N LEU A 14 1.57 7.11 -3.73
CA LEU A 14 2.18 6.12 -2.85
C LEU A 14 1.99 6.53 -1.39
N THR A 15 1.61 5.57 -0.55
CA THR A 15 1.54 5.76 0.90
C THR A 15 2.50 4.82 1.59
N MET A 16 3.38 5.38 2.43
CA MET A 16 4.21 4.62 3.35
C MET A 16 3.64 4.78 4.76
N THR A 17 3.25 3.66 5.37
CA THR A 17 2.72 3.64 6.73
C THR A 17 3.74 3.02 7.67
N SER A 18 4.04 3.71 8.77
CA SER A 18 4.89 3.15 9.82
C SER A 18 4.26 1.91 10.46
N ASN A 19 5.08 0.90 10.73
CA ASN A 19 4.67 -0.35 11.36
C ASN A 19 5.38 -0.49 12.72
N PRO A 20 4.65 -0.55 13.85
CA PRO A 20 5.29 -0.61 15.16
C PRO A 20 5.95 -1.98 15.41
N SER A 21 5.63 -2.98 14.59
CA SER A 21 6.24 -4.31 14.63
C SER A 21 7.50 -4.43 13.77
N TRP A 22 8.06 -3.33 13.27
CA TRP A 22 9.38 -3.35 12.64
C TRP A 22 10.44 -3.81 13.64
N LYS A 23 11.35 -4.67 13.19
CA LYS A 23 12.36 -5.29 14.05
C LYS A 23 13.25 -4.24 14.69
N GLU A 24 13.61 -3.20 13.94
CA GLU A 24 14.41 -2.08 14.40
C GLU A 24 13.75 -1.31 15.56
N ILE A 25 12.41 -1.30 15.63
CA ILE A 25 11.69 -0.71 16.77
C ILE A 25 11.75 -1.71 17.93
N LEU A 26 11.37 -2.96 17.68
CA LEU A 26 11.26 -3.99 18.72
C LEU A 26 12.60 -4.28 19.42
N ASP A 27 13.71 -4.24 18.68
CA ASP A 27 15.05 -4.49 19.21
C ASP A 27 15.52 -3.36 20.16
N GLU A 28 14.95 -2.16 20.04
CA GLU A 28 15.30 -0.96 20.83
C GLU A 28 14.28 -0.65 21.95
N LEU A 29 13.18 -1.42 22.03
CA LEU A 29 12.19 -1.27 23.09
C LEU A 29 12.63 -1.98 24.37
N GLY A 30 12.46 -1.30 25.50
CA GLY A 30 12.56 -1.95 26.81
C GLY A 30 11.51 -3.04 27.01
N SER A 31 11.74 -3.96 27.95
CA SER A 31 10.87 -5.12 28.20
C SER A 31 9.42 -4.78 28.57
N GLN A 32 9.17 -3.56 29.06
CA GLN A 32 7.84 -3.04 29.38
C GLN A 32 7.46 -1.80 28.54
N GLU A 33 8.26 -1.43 27.55
CA GLU A 33 7.94 -0.31 26.67
C GLU A 33 7.05 -0.76 25.52
N GLU A 34 6.05 0.07 25.22
CA GLU A 34 5.25 -0.08 24.02
C GLU A 34 5.73 0.92 22.96
N ALA A 35 5.75 0.51 21.69
CA ALA A 35 6.21 1.37 20.59
C ALA A 35 5.56 2.75 20.62
N GLN A 36 4.24 2.81 20.86
CA GLN A 36 3.46 4.05 20.91
C GLN A 36 3.90 5.04 21.99
N ASN A 37 4.60 4.58 23.03
CA ASN A 37 5.15 5.41 24.10
C ASN A 37 6.57 5.92 23.79
N ARG A 38 7.16 5.51 22.65
CA ARG A 38 8.50 5.92 22.19
C ARG A 38 8.43 6.65 20.84
N PRO A 39 7.79 7.84 20.79
CA PRO A 39 7.63 8.59 19.54
C PRO A 39 8.96 9.04 18.93
N ASP A 40 10.00 9.23 19.76
CA ASP A 40 11.37 9.50 19.33
C ASP A 40 11.95 8.36 18.48
N LEU A 41 11.80 7.13 18.97
CA LEU A 41 12.28 5.91 18.31
C LEU A 41 11.53 5.69 16.99
N ILE A 42 10.20 5.77 17.04
CA ILE A 42 9.35 5.63 15.84
C ILE A 42 9.73 6.67 14.78
N ALA A 43 9.87 7.94 15.16
CA ALA A 43 10.18 9.01 14.20
C ALA A 43 11.55 8.80 13.54
N ARG A 44 12.56 8.36 14.31
CA ARG A 44 13.90 8.07 13.78
C ARG A 44 13.90 6.92 12.80
N ILE A 45 13.28 5.80 13.15
CA ILE A 45 13.23 4.61 12.29
C ILE A 45 12.37 4.86 11.05
N PHE A 46 11.23 5.51 11.22
CA PHE A 46 10.40 5.92 10.09
C PHE A 46 11.17 6.81 9.12
N ARG A 47 11.90 7.82 9.62
CA ARG A 47 12.74 8.68 8.78
C ARG A 47 13.81 7.88 8.04
N ALA A 48 14.48 6.94 8.71
CA ALA A 48 15.49 6.10 8.06
C ALA A 48 14.90 5.29 6.90
N LYS A 49 13.76 4.63 7.12
CA LYS A 49 13.07 3.88 6.06
C LYS A 49 12.47 4.77 4.97
N LEU A 50 12.07 5.99 5.31
CA LEU A 50 11.60 6.98 4.34
C LEU A 50 12.72 7.43 3.40
N GLU A 51 13.94 7.65 3.92
CA GLU A 51 15.09 7.99 3.08
C GLU A 51 15.50 6.80 2.19
N GLU A 52 15.47 5.57 2.72
CA GLU A 52 15.68 4.36 1.90
C GLU A 52 14.65 4.26 0.77
N LEU A 53 13.36 4.47 1.07
CA LEU A 53 12.31 4.49 0.04
C LEU A 53 12.55 5.59 -1.00
N LYS A 54 12.96 6.79 -0.59
CA LYS A 54 13.28 7.88 -1.53
C LYS A 54 14.45 7.52 -2.44
N ASP A 55 15.45 6.80 -1.93
CA ASP A 55 16.57 6.33 -2.73
C ASP A 55 16.13 5.30 -3.77
N GLU A 56 15.26 4.35 -3.40
CA GLU A 56 14.62 3.44 -4.37
C GLU A 56 13.84 4.20 -5.45
N LEU A 57 12.99 5.16 -5.03
CA LEU A 57 12.10 5.89 -5.93
C LEU A 57 12.85 6.84 -6.88
N PHE A 58 13.87 7.56 -6.39
CA PHE A 58 14.45 8.71 -7.10
C PHE A 58 15.90 8.55 -7.51
N LYS A 59 16.65 7.62 -6.91
CA LYS A 59 18.04 7.31 -7.35
C LYS A 59 18.09 6.02 -8.15
N ARG A 60 17.40 4.97 -7.68
CA ARG A 60 17.31 3.69 -8.39
C ARG A 60 16.19 3.66 -9.42
N GLU A 61 15.31 4.67 -9.40
CA GLU A 61 14.28 4.90 -10.40
C GLU A 61 13.40 3.65 -10.61
N ILE A 62 12.96 2.99 -9.52
CA ILE A 62 12.21 1.71 -9.61
C ILE A 62 10.89 1.81 -10.39
N PHE A 63 10.33 3.03 -10.52
CA PHE A 63 9.14 3.31 -11.34
C PHE A 63 9.46 4.15 -12.59
N GLY A 64 10.74 4.30 -12.92
CA GLY A 64 11.24 5.18 -13.97
C GLY A 64 11.59 6.58 -13.50
N LYS A 65 11.98 7.41 -14.48
CA LYS A 65 12.47 8.76 -14.23
C LYS A 65 11.34 9.68 -13.77
N VAL A 66 11.59 10.42 -12.69
CA VAL A 66 10.63 11.36 -12.09
C VAL A 66 10.88 12.77 -12.61
N SER A 67 9.84 13.45 -13.11
CA SER A 67 9.88 14.87 -13.47
C SER A 67 9.72 15.77 -12.25
N ALA A 68 8.79 15.42 -11.37
CA ALA A 68 8.50 16.15 -10.15
C ALA A 68 7.82 15.23 -9.13
N TYR A 69 7.98 15.52 -7.85
CA TYR A 69 7.23 14.87 -6.79
C TYR A 69 6.95 15.85 -5.66
N VAL A 70 5.93 15.55 -4.87
CA VAL A 70 5.72 16.16 -3.56
C VAL A 70 5.38 15.05 -2.58
N TYR A 71 5.77 15.22 -1.33
CA TYR A 71 5.31 14.35 -0.27
C TYR A 71 5.01 15.13 1.00
N VAL A 72 4.12 14.58 1.81
CA VAL A 72 3.77 15.10 3.12
C VAL A 72 3.91 13.97 4.12
N ILE A 73 4.50 14.27 5.27
CA ILE A 73 4.50 13.39 6.42
C ILE A 73 3.40 13.86 7.36
N GLU A 74 2.50 12.97 7.71
CA GLU A 74 1.40 13.24 8.61
C GLU A 74 1.58 12.41 9.87
N HIS A 75 1.38 13.08 11.01
CA HIS A 75 1.32 12.44 12.32
C HIS A 75 -0.15 12.41 12.73
N GLN A 76 -0.79 11.24 12.68
CA GLN A 76 -2.15 11.12 13.18
C GLN A 76 -2.17 11.35 14.69
N LYS A 77 -3.24 11.98 15.23
CA LYS A 77 -3.38 12.36 16.66
C LYS A 77 -3.21 11.22 17.68
N ARG A 78 -3.12 9.96 17.21
CA ARG A 78 -2.89 8.74 18.01
C ARG A 78 -2.04 7.70 17.28
N GLY A 79 -1.38 8.10 16.19
CA GLY A 79 -0.89 7.17 15.18
C GLY A 79 0.57 7.36 14.84
N LEU A 80 1.13 6.28 14.34
CA LEU A 80 2.46 6.24 13.78
C LEU A 80 2.51 7.13 12.52
N PRO A 81 3.67 7.70 12.19
CA PRO A 81 3.80 8.56 11.03
C PRO A 81 3.46 7.80 9.74
N HIS A 82 2.87 8.52 8.80
CA HIS A 82 2.68 8.06 7.44
C HIS A 82 3.11 9.14 6.46
N ALA A 83 3.60 8.72 5.29
CA ALA A 83 3.99 9.61 4.23
C ALA A 83 3.12 9.36 3.00
N HIS A 84 2.59 10.43 2.44
CA HIS A 84 1.88 10.43 1.16
C HIS A 84 2.76 11.07 0.10
N PHE A 85 2.96 10.37 -1.00
CA PHE A 85 3.74 10.82 -2.16
C PHE A 85 2.80 11.00 -3.37
N LEU A 86 2.97 12.11 -4.06
CA LEU A 86 2.47 12.31 -5.41
C LEU A 86 3.68 12.38 -6.34
N ILE A 87 3.79 11.43 -7.26
CA ILE A 87 4.93 11.29 -8.18
C ILE A 87 4.44 11.55 -9.61
N ILE A 88 5.15 12.43 -10.32
CA ILE A 88 4.92 12.76 -11.71
C ILE A 88 6.12 12.27 -12.52
N LEU A 89 5.93 11.23 -13.33
CA LEU A 89 6.94 10.59 -14.16
C LEU A 89 7.28 11.43 -15.40
N GLN A 90 8.47 11.22 -15.98
CA GLN A 90 8.87 11.76 -17.28
C GLN A 90 8.06 11.12 -18.41
N ARG A 91 7.95 11.81 -19.55
CA ARG A 91 7.09 11.42 -20.68
C ARG A 91 7.28 9.97 -21.10
N ASP A 92 8.53 9.51 -21.17
CA ASP A 92 8.87 8.16 -21.66
C ASP A 92 8.58 7.06 -20.62
N TRP A 93 8.26 7.45 -19.38
CA TRP A 93 7.98 6.55 -18.25
C TRP A 93 6.52 6.64 -17.79
N LYS A 94 5.68 7.35 -18.54
CA LYS A 94 4.26 7.50 -18.20
C LYS A 94 3.51 6.17 -18.34
N ILE A 95 2.63 5.89 -17.38
CA ILE A 95 1.83 4.66 -17.32
C ILE A 95 0.52 4.92 -18.05
N TYR A 96 0.39 4.39 -19.28
CA TYR A 96 -0.82 4.57 -20.10
C TYR A 96 -1.55 3.26 -20.38
N ALA A 97 -0.81 2.17 -20.50
CA ALA A 97 -1.36 0.87 -20.85
C ALA A 97 -1.83 0.11 -19.60
N PRO A 98 -2.98 -0.60 -19.65
CA PRO A 98 -3.43 -1.44 -18.55
C PRO A 98 -2.37 -2.41 -18.03
N GLU A 99 -1.55 -2.95 -18.94
CA GLU A 99 -0.49 -3.92 -18.65
C GLU A 99 0.66 -3.28 -17.85
N SER A 100 0.95 -1.99 -18.08
CA SER A 100 1.98 -1.26 -17.34
C SER A 100 1.62 -1.05 -15.87
N PHE A 101 0.33 -1.11 -15.50
CA PHE A 101 -0.03 -1.10 -14.08
C PHE A 101 0.39 -2.40 -13.39
N ASP A 102 0.33 -3.54 -14.08
CA ASP A 102 0.65 -4.85 -13.51
C ASP A 102 2.15 -4.99 -13.18
N GLU A 103 3.00 -4.18 -13.82
CA GLU A 103 4.44 -4.08 -13.50
C GLU A 103 4.70 -3.39 -12.15
N ILE A 104 3.77 -2.56 -11.68
CA ILE A 104 3.92 -1.71 -10.49
C ILE A 104 3.03 -2.21 -9.33
N VAL A 105 1.83 -2.69 -9.65
CA VAL A 105 0.81 -3.10 -8.69
C VAL A 105 0.30 -4.49 -9.05
N SER A 106 0.28 -5.37 -8.06
CA SER A 106 -0.38 -6.67 -8.18
C SER A 106 -1.50 -6.79 -7.14
N ALA A 107 -2.68 -7.19 -7.60
CA ALA A 107 -3.80 -7.58 -6.74
C ALA A 107 -3.89 -9.12 -6.57
N GLU A 108 -2.84 -9.84 -6.93
CA GLU A 108 -2.71 -11.28 -6.76
C GLU A 108 -1.94 -11.62 -5.48
N ILE A 109 -2.21 -12.80 -4.92
CA ILE A 109 -1.48 -13.27 -3.73
C ILE A 109 -0.17 -13.90 -4.22
N PRO A 110 1.01 -13.45 -3.74
CA PRO A 110 2.28 -14.02 -4.15
C PRO A 110 2.34 -15.53 -3.93
N ASP A 111 2.95 -16.25 -4.86
CA ASP A 111 3.11 -17.69 -4.73
C ASP A 111 3.95 -18.06 -3.50
N ARG A 112 3.46 -19.04 -2.74
CA ARG A 112 4.05 -19.42 -1.45
C ARG A 112 5.41 -20.10 -1.60
N GLU A 113 5.60 -20.88 -2.65
CA GLU A 113 6.82 -21.66 -2.89
C GLU A 113 7.91 -20.77 -3.48
N ARG A 114 7.55 -19.87 -4.39
CA ARG A 114 8.48 -18.92 -5.02
C ARG A 114 8.88 -17.78 -4.08
N ASN A 115 7.93 -17.22 -3.33
CA ASN A 115 8.15 -16.01 -2.54
C ASN A 115 7.46 -16.06 -1.18
N LEU A 116 7.93 -16.95 -0.30
CA LEU A 116 7.36 -17.13 1.03
C LEU A 116 7.29 -15.84 1.87
N HIS A 117 8.29 -14.97 1.75
CA HIS A 117 8.33 -13.70 2.48
C HIS A 117 7.18 -12.78 2.07
N LEU A 118 7.03 -12.50 0.77
CA LEU A 118 5.96 -11.65 0.25
C LEU A 118 4.59 -12.26 0.51
N HIS A 119 4.44 -13.58 0.33
CA HIS A 119 3.20 -14.29 0.65
C HIS A 119 2.77 -14.06 2.10
N LYS A 120 3.70 -14.22 3.07
CA LYS A 120 3.42 -13.97 4.50
C LYS A 120 3.06 -12.51 4.75
N THR A 121 3.77 -11.57 4.13
CA THR A 121 3.54 -10.13 4.30
C THR A 121 2.19 -9.70 3.75
N VAL A 122 1.84 -10.08 2.52
CA VAL A 122 0.54 -9.79 1.88
C VAL A 122 -0.58 -10.43 2.68
N LYS A 123 -0.45 -11.71 3.05
CA LYS A 123 -1.45 -12.41 3.86
C LYS A 123 -1.72 -11.71 5.20
N ARG A 124 -0.67 -11.17 5.84
CA ARG A 124 -0.77 -10.55 7.17
C ARG A 124 -1.33 -9.13 7.13
N HIS A 125 -0.94 -8.33 6.14
CA HIS A 125 -1.19 -6.87 6.17
C HIS A 125 -2.13 -6.38 5.07
N MET A 126 -2.30 -7.13 3.99
CA MET A 126 -3.04 -6.69 2.78
C MET A 126 -4.35 -7.45 2.57
N MET A 127 -4.68 -8.39 3.46
CA MET A 127 -5.97 -9.11 3.41
C MET A 127 -7.05 -8.31 4.13
N HIS A 128 -8.18 -8.11 3.46
CA HIS A 128 -9.37 -7.63 4.16
C HIS A 128 -9.81 -8.68 5.18
N GLY A 129 -10.02 -8.25 6.44
CA GLY A 129 -10.42 -9.13 7.54
C GLY A 129 -11.72 -9.89 7.27
N PRO A 130 -12.08 -10.87 8.10
CA PRO A 130 -13.38 -11.53 7.95
C PRO A 130 -14.47 -10.47 8.01
N CYS A 131 -15.38 -10.52 7.04
CA CYS A 131 -16.56 -9.67 6.98
C CYS A 131 -17.68 -10.47 6.31
N GLY A 132 -18.86 -9.87 6.22
CA GLY A 132 -20.04 -10.57 5.73
C GLY A 132 -20.43 -11.67 6.71
N VAL A 133 -20.78 -12.83 6.18
CA VAL A 133 -21.18 -14.01 6.96
C VAL A 133 -20.10 -14.43 7.97
N LEU A 134 -18.82 -14.24 7.64
CA LEU A 134 -17.72 -14.63 8.52
C LEU A 134 -17.55 -13.72 9.74
N ASN A 135 -18.00 -12.47 9.66
CA ASN A 135 -18.03 -11.54 10.79
C ASN A 135 -19.02 -10.39 10.53
N PRO A 136 -20.30 -10.56 10.89
CA PRO A 136 -21.34 -9.55 10.68
C PRO A 136 -21.12 -8.26 11.49
N ASN A 137 -20.36 -8.34 12.58
CA ASN A 137 -20.11 -7.22 13.50
C ASN A 137 -18.87 -6.40 13.13
N ASN A 138 -18.20 -6.69 12.01
CA ASN A 138 -17.03 -5.94 11.60
C ASN A 138 -17.40 -4.48 11.27
N VAL A 139 -16.53 -3.52 11.56
CA VAL A 139 -16.71 -2.07 11.30
C VAL A 139 -16.93 -1.73 9.82
N CYS A 140 -16.63 -2.66 8.91
CA CYS A 140 -16.91 -2.51 7.49
C CYS A 140 -18.33 -2.91 7.10
N MET A 141 -19.10 -3.56 7.97
CA MET A 141 -20.45 -4.04 7.67
C MET A 141 -21.47 -2.90 7.72
N LYS A 142 -22.37 -2.89 6.73
CA LYS A 142 -23.58 -2.06 6.72
C LYS A 142 -24.73 -2.82 7.38
N ALA A 143 -25.78 -2.09 7.76
CA ALA A 143 -26.98 -2.66 8.37
C ALA A 143 -27.73 -3.66 7.47
N ASN A 144 -27.44 -3.71 6.17
CA ASN A 144 -28.01 -4.65 5.20
C ASN A 144 -27.08 -5.86 4.94
N ASP A 145 -26.20 -6.21 5.88
CA ASP A 145 -25.24 -7.31 5.80
C ASP A 145 -24.27 -7.27 4.60
N SER A 146 -24.09 -6.09 3.98
CA SER A 146 -23.11 -5.87 2.92
C SER A 146 -21.86 -5.17 3.44
N CYS A 147 -20.69 -5.54 2.94
CA CYS A 147 -19.46 -4.82 3.24
C CYS A 147 -19.47 -3.46 2.52
N LYS A 148 -19.27 -2.36 3.26
CA LYS A 148 -19.22 -0.99 2.72
C LYS A 148 -18.14 -0.78 1.67
N ASN A 149 -17.09 -1.61 1.70
CA ASN A 149 -15.98 -1.60 0.75
C ASN A 149 -16.16 -2.63 -0.38
N HIS A 150 -17.30 -3.33 -0.42
CA HIS A 150 -17.65 -4.34 -1.43
C HIS A 150 -16.66 -5.52 -1.48
N PHE A 151 -16.28 -6.06 -0.33
CA PHE A 151 -15.54 -7.32 -0.25
C PHE A 151 -16.46 -8.54 -0.11
N PRO A 152 -16.07 -9.71 -0.68
CA PRO A 152 -14.89 -9.91 -1.52
C PRO A 152 -15.06 -9.23 -2.90
N LYS A 153 -13.95 -8.73 -3.47
CA LYS A 153 -13.94 -8.18 -4.83
C LYS A 153 -14.03 -9.32 -5.84
N GLY A 154 -14.79 -9.12 -6.91
CA GLY A 154 -14.89 -10.08 -8.01
C GLY A 154 -13.55 -10.31 -8.71
N PHE A 155 -13.42 -11.46 -9.36
CA PHE A 155 -12.27 -11.80 -10.20
C PHE A 155 -12.29 -11.00 -11.50
N VAL A 156 -11.10 -10.61 -11.96
CA VAL A 156 -10.90 -9.84 -13.19
C VAL A 156 -9.67 -10.42 -13.90
N PRO A 157 -9.79 -10.95 -15.14
CA PRO A 157 -8.68 -11.65 -15.78
C PRO A 157 -7.53 -10.73 -16.23
N ASN A 158 -7.81 -9.45 -16.50
CA ASN A 158 -6.84 -8.45 -16.94
C ASN A 158 -7.13 -7.10 -16.27
N THR A 159 -6.10 -6.29 -16.04
CA THR A 159 -6.30 -4.92 -15.55
C THR A 159 -7.09 -4.12 -16.58
N THR A 160 -8.05 -3.30 -16.12
CA THR A 160 -8.82 -2.39 -16.97
C THR A 160 -8.85 -1.00 -16.36
N VAL A 161 -8.82 0.03 -17.21
CA VAL A 161 -8.94 1.43 -16.75
C VAL A 161 -10.40 1.84 -16.84
N GLY A 162 -11.04 2.08 -15.69
CA GLY A 162 -12.42 2.55 -15.64
C GLY A 162 -12.58 3.99 -16.12
N ILE A 163 -13.82 4.37 -16.45
CA ILE A 163 -14.21 5.73 -16.87
C ILE A 163 -13.84 6.78 -15.81
N ASP A 164 -13.87 6.40 -14.53
CA ASP A 164 -13.59 7.27 -13.38
C ASP A 164 -12.10 7.31 -12.99
N CYS A 165 -11.18 6.91 -13.88
CA CYS A 165 -9.73 6.88 -13.64
C CYS A 165 -9.25 5.92 -12.53
N PHE A 166 -10.12 5.07 -11.97
CA PHE A 166 -9.73 3.99 -11.07
C PHE A 166 -9.53 2.68 -11.86
N PRO A 167 -8.33 2.08 -11.84
CA PRO A 167 -8.12 0.79 -12.49
C PRO A 167 -8.80 -0.33 -11.68
N GLN A 168 -9.42 -1.27 -12.39
CA GLN A 168 -9.75 -2.58 -11.84
C GLN A 168 -8.56 -3.49 -12.13
N TYR A 169 -7.76 -3.77 -11.09
CA TYR A 169 -6.57 -4.59 -11.23
C TYR A 169 -6.90 -6.05 -11.51
N LYS A 170 -6.04 -6.70 -12.28
CA LYS A 170 -6.03 -8.13 -12.52
C LYS A 170 -6.08 -8.91 -11.21
N ARG A 171 -7.02 -9.83 -11.13
CA ARG A 171 -7.26 -10.78 -10.05
C ARG A 171 -7.81 -12.06 -10.66
N CYS A 172 -6.92 -12.97 -11.06
CA CYS A 172 -7.31 -14.22 -11.68
C CYS A 172 -8.01 -15.15 -10.68
N ASP A 173 -9.05 -15.85 -11.14
CA ASP A 173 -9.61 -16.98 -10.40
C ASP A 173 -8.73 -18.20 -10.64
N ASN A 174 -7.77 -18.40 -9.74
CA ASN A 174 -6.84 -19.52 -9.76
C ASN A 174 -7.19 -20.58 -8.69
N GLY A 175 -8.36 -20.48 -8.08
CA GLY A 175 -8.80 -21.38 -7.00
C GLY A 175 -8.01 -21.28 -5.68
N MET A 176 -7.04 -20.36 -5.57
CA MET A 176 -6.28 -20.19 -4.33
C MET A 176 -7.17 -19.63 -3.23
N THR A 177 -7.16 -20.30 -2.08
CA THR A 177 -7.82 -19.83 -0.86
C THR A 177 -6.80 -19.56 0.23
N VAL A 178 -7.01 -18.48 0.98
CA VAL A 178 -6.12 -18.09 2.08
C VAL A 178 -6.95 -17.86 3.32
N LYS A 179 -6.58 -18.54 4.41
CA LYS A 179 -7.17 -18.31 5.73
C LYS A 179 -6.77 -16.91 6.22
N VAL A 180 -7.74 -16.00 6.29
CA VAL A 180 -7.58 -14.65 6.84
C VAL A 180 -7.61 -14.70 8.37
N ARG A 181 -6.89 -13.79 9.01
CA ARG A 181 -6.90 -13.63 10.47
C ARG A 181 -8.25 -13.04 10.89
N GLY A 182 -8.95 -13.75 11.77
CA GLY A 182 -10.29 -13.46 12.26
C GLY A 182 -10.52 -14.14 13.58
#